data_AF-A0A928PD52-F1
#
_entry.id   AF-A0A928PD52-F1
#
_cell.length_a   1.000
_cell.length_b   1.000
_cell.length_c   1.000
_cell.angle_alpha   90.00
_cell.angle_beta   90.00
_cell.angle_gamma   90.00
#
_symmetry.space_group_name_H-M   'P 1'
#
loop_
_entity.id
_entity.type
_entity.pdbx_description
1 polymer ?
#
loop_
_entity_poly.entity_id
_entity_poly.type
_entity_poly.pdbx_seq_one_letter_code
_entity_poly.pdbx_strand_id
1 'polypeptide(L)'
;MSNLFEIATRKKYRYPYKGSISTEDLWDLEIDQLNIVYMALNKTAETQEEKSLLSTPTVDENLQNKIDIVKYIFSVKQGEIIAQKEATEKKRKEQLILSLIEAKQNEKLRNMSEEELRTMLDNL
;
A
#
# COMPACT_ATOMS: atom_id res chain seq x y z
N MET A 1 -13.89 4.87 17.82
CA MET A 1 -12.66 5.05 17.03
C MET A 1 -12.48 6.54 16.82
N SER A 2 -11.56 7.16 17.56
CA SER A 2 -11.36 8.61 17.56
C SER A 2 -11.05 9.09 16.15
N ASN A 3 -11.75 10.12 15.69
CA ASN A 3 -11.58 10.71 14.38
C ASN A 3 -10.23 11.46 14.29
N LEU A 4 -9.11 10.71 14.22
CA LEU A 4 -7.76 11.26 14.16
C LEU A 4 -7.62 12.30 13.04
N PHE A 5 -8.21 12.03 11.88
CA PHE A 5 -8.23 12.94 10.74
C PHE A 5 -9.15 14.17 10.95
N GLU A 6 -10.27 14.03 11.66
CA GLU A 6 -11.10 15.18 12.04
C GLU A 6 -10.35 16.08 13.03
N ILE A 7 -9.67 15.48 14.01
CA ILE A 7 -8.84 16.22 14.96
C ILE A 7 -7.70 16.92 14.21
N ALA A 8 -7.05 16.24 13.27
CA ALA A 8 -5.96 16.79 12.48
C ALA A 8 -6.38 17.97 11.60
N THR A 9 -7.55 17.88 10.98
CA THR A 9 -8.10 18.96 10.14
C THR A 9 -8.56 20.14 11.01
N ARG A 10 -9.26 19.90 12.12
CA ARG A 10 -9.67 20.95 13.07
C ARG A 10 -8.48 21.67 13.71
N LYS A 11 -7.44 20.93 14.13
CA LYS A 11 -6.22 21.47 14.74
C LYS A 11 -5.18 21.93 13.70
N LYS A 12 -5.45 21.74 12.40
CA LYS A 12 -4.56 22.09 11.29
C LYS A 12 -3.15 21.53 11.50
N TYR A 13 -3.04 20.23 11.71
CA TYR A 13 -1.75 19.60 11.93
C TYR A 13 -0.77 19.85 10.78
N ARG A 14 0.48 19.97 11.20
CA ARG A 14 1.63 20.31 10.40
C ARG A 14 2.77 19.36 10.74
N TYR A 15 3.42 18.86 9.70
CA TYR A 15 4.45 17.83 9.78
C TYR A 15 5.77 18.36 9.23
N PRO A 16 6.91 18.00 9.82
CA PRO A 16 8.22 18.46 9.38
C PRO A 16 8.68 17.65 8.15
N TYR A 17 8.46 18.20 6.95
CA TYR A 17 8.98 17.63 5.70
C TYR A 17 9.25 18.77 4.71
N LYS A 18 10.51 18.92 4.27
CA LYS A 18 10.94 20.01 3.36
C LYS A 18 10.37 21.39 3.76
N GLY A 19 10.41 21.69 5.05
CA GLY A 19 9.65 22.78 5.66
C GLY A 19 8.50 22.20 6.47
N SER A 20 7.26 22.52 6.09
CA SER A 20 6.08 22.00 6.77
C SER A 20 4.96 21.65 5.79
N ILE A 21 4.41 20.45 5.95
CA ILE A 21 3.30 19.93 5.14
C ILE A 21 2.07 19.66 5.99
N SER A 22 0.92 19.62 5.37
CA SER A 22 -0.38 19.32 5.98
C SER A 22 -0.65 17.81 6.05
N THR A 23 -1.78 17.42 6.66
CA THR A 23 -2.22 16.02 6.69
C THR A 23 -2.60 15.50 5.30
N GLU A 24 -3.08 16.35 4.41
CA GLU A 24 -3.46 15.98 3.04
C GLU A 24 -2.22 15.65 2.21
N ASP A 25 -1.19 16.50 2.30
CA ASP A 25 0.09 16.33 1.60
C ASP A 25 0.81 15.02 1.96
N LEU A 26 0.52 14.42 3.14
CA LEU A 26 1.09 13.12 3.52
C LEU A 26 0.64 11.99 2.58
N TRP A 27 -0.56 12.09 1.99
CA TRP A 27 -1.05 11.09 1.04
C TRP A 27 -0.25 11.09 -0.27
N ASP A 28 0.32 12.24 -0.63
CA ASP A 28 1.14 12.38 -1.85
C ASP A 28 2.59 11.94 -1.64
N LEU A 29 3.01 11.66 -0.40
CA LEU A 29 4.38 11.22 -0.09
C LEU A 29 4.60 9.74 -0.36
N GLU A 30 5.77 9.41 -0.90
CA GLU A 30 6.23 8.02 -1.01
C GLU A 30 6.47 7.37 0.37
N ILE A 31 6.48 6.03 0.41
CA ILE A 31 6.70 5.27 1.66
C ILE A 31 7.99 5.68 2.37
N ASP A 32 9.08 5.85 1.63
CA ASP A 32 10.37 6.29 2.19
C ASP A 32 10.30 7.71 2.75
N GLN A 33 9.48 8.57 2.13
CA GLN A 33 9.29 9.95 2.56
C GLN A 33 8.42 10.02 3.82
N LEU A 34 7.38 9.18 3.92
CA LEU A 34 6.58 9.01 5.14
C LEU A 34 7.44 8.53 6.31
N ASN A 35 8.40 7.62 6.06
CA ASN A 35 9.34 7.17 7.08
C ASN A 35 10.24 8.31 7.60
N ILE A 36 10.70 9.22 6.73
CA ILE A 36 11.46 10.41 7.15
C ILE A 36 10.62 11.28 8.10
N VAL A 37 9.34 11.52 7.78
CA VAL A 37 8.43 12.28 8.65
C VAL A 37 8.23 11.58 9.99
N TYR A 38 8.03 10.27 9.97
CA TYR A 38 7.88 9.46 11.18
C TYR A 38 9.10 9.55 12.09
N MET A 39 10.31 9.40 11.54
CA MET A 39 11.56 9.53 12.30
C MET A 39 11.72 10.91 12.94
N ALA A 40 11.34 11.98 12.22
CA ALA A 40 11.40 13.34 12.76
C ALA A 40 10.42 13.56 13.93
N LEU A 41 9.22 12.97 13.86
CA LEU A 41 8.25 13.02 14.96
C LEU A 41 8.73 12.22 16.17
N ASN A 42 9.26 11.01 15.97
CA ASN A 42 9.77 10.18 17.06
C ASN A 42 10.95 10.83 17.77
N LYS A 43 11.90 11.42 17.03
CA LYS A 43 13.00 12.19 17.63
C LYS A 43 12.50 13.33 18.52
N THR A 44 11.40 13.97 18.11
CA THR A 44 10.75 15.02 18.91
C THR A 44 10.15 14.44 20.19
N ALA A 45 9.52 13.26 20.12
CA ALA A 45 8.96 12.56 21.28
C ALA A 45 10.06 12.15 22.28
N GLU A 46 11.14 11.53 21.80
CA GLU A 46 12.30 11.15 22.63
C GLU A 46 12.92 12.36 23.33
N THR A 47 13.09 13.48 22.61
CA THR A 47 13.62 14.73 23.18
C THR A 47 12.69 15.32 24.26
N GLN A 48 11.37 15.12 24.15
CA GLN A 48 10.41 15.57 25.16
C GLN A 48 10.46 14.70 26.42
N GLU A 49 10.61 13.38 26.27
CA GLU A 49 10.79 12.45 27.40
C GLU A 49 12.07 12.77 28.18
N GLU A 50 13.20 12.98 27.49
CA GLU A 50 14.49 13.28 28.14
C GLU A 50 14.49 14.61 28.92
N LYS A 51 13.69 15.60 28.49
CA LYS A 51 13.59 16.92 29.14
C LYS A 51 12.68 16.92 30.37
N SER A 52 11.89 15.87 30.58
CA SER A 52 10.84 15.84 31.60
C SER A 52 11.24 15.01 32.82
N LEU A 53 11.98 15.61 33.75
CA LEU A 53 12.26 15.03 35.08
C LEU A 53 11.36 15.59 36.20
N LEU A 54 10.67 16.71 35.99
CA LEU A 54 10.03 17.51 37.05
C LEU A 54 8.57 17.89 36.78
N SER A 55 7.92 17.32 35.77
CA SER A 55 6.49 17.54 35.55
C SER A 55 5.91 16.25 35.00
N THR A 56 4.74 15.87 35.49
CA THR A 56 4.02 14.67 35.06
C THR A 56 4.06 14.56 33.52
N PRO A 57 4.35 13.38 32.95
CA PRO A 57 4.48 13.21 31.51
C PRO A 57 3.11 13.51 30.89
N THR A 58 2.94 14.76 30.46
CA THR A 58 1.85 15.11 29.58
C THR A 58 2.31 14.59 28.24
N VAL A 59 1.98 13.33 27.95
CA VAL A 59 2.05 12.78 26.61
C VAL A 59 1.41 13.84 25.70
N ASP A 60 2.22 14.44 24.83
CA ASP A 60 1.71 15.45 23.90
C ASP A 60 0.76 14.71 22.96
N GLU A 61 -0.53 14.75 23.31
CA GLU A 61 -1.59 14.08 22.58
C GLU A 61 -1.58 14.53 21.11
N ASN A 62 -1.14 15.76 20.82
CA ASN A 62 -1.01 16.21 19.43
C ASN A 62 0.13 15.49 18.72
N LEU A 63 1.28 15.30 19.38
CA LEU A 63 2.41 14.58 18.82
C LEU A 63 2.06 13.10 18.59
N GLN A 64 1.41 12.46 19.56
CA GLN A 64 0.94 11.08 19.43
C GLN A 64 -0.06 10.94 18.28
N ASN A 65 -1.06 11.82 18.21
CA ASN A 65 -2.03 11.84 17.12
C ASN A 65 -1.34 12.02 15.74
N LYS A 66 -0.33 12.89 15.65
CA LYS A 66 0.46 13.07 14.42
C LYS A 66 1.18 11.79 14.02
N ILE A 67 1.82 11.12 14.98
CA ILE A 67 2.52 9.85 14.76
C ILE A 67 1.54 8.78 14.26
N ASP A 68 0.38 8.66 14.89
CA ASP A 68 -0.63 7.66 14.54
C ASP A 68 -1.22 7.89 13.14
N ILE A 69 -1.41 9.16 12.75
CA ILE A 69 -1.83 9.50 11.38
C ILE A 69 -0.79 9.05 10.35
N VAL A 70 0.50 9.32 10.59
CA VAL A 70 1.57 8.91 9.67
C VAL A 70 1.63 7.38 9.56
N LYS A 71 1.51 6.65 10.68
CA LYS A 71 1.47 5.18 10.70
C LYS A 71 0.28 4.64 9.91
N TYR A 72 -0.91 5.23 10.06
CA TYR A 72 -2.10 4.82 9.33
C TYR A 72 -1.90 4.98 7.82
N ILE A 73 -1.47 6.16 7.37
CA ILE A 73 -1.25 6.44 5.94
C ILE A 73 -0.20 5.48 5.38
N PHE A 74 0.89 5.26 6.10
CA PHE A 74 1.92 4.30 5.72
C PHE A 74 1.35 2.88 5.53
N SER A 75 0.54 2.41 6.48
CA SER A 75 -0.08 1.08 6.38
C SER A 75 -1.02 0.96 5.20
N VAL A 76 -1.80 2.01 4.89
CA VAL A 76 -2.70 2.03 3.73
C VAL A 76 -1.89 1.94 2.43
N LYS A 77 -0.90 2.81 2.26
CA LYS A 77 -0.06 2.82 1.04
C LYS A 77 0.73 1.53 0.87
N GLN A 78 1.22 0.95 1.96
CA GLN A 78 1.88 -0.36 1.91
C GLN A 78 0.91 -1.44 1.42
N GLY A 79 -0.34 -1.44 1.90
CA GLY A 79 -1.39 -2.35 1.44
C GLY A 79 -1.70 -2.18 -0.04
N GLU A 80 -1.80 -0.94 -0.52
CA GLU A 80 -2.04 -0.64 -1.95
C GLU A 80 -0.91 -1.15 -2.85
N ILE A 81 0.34 -0.96 -2.46
CA ILE A 81 1.50 -1.48 -3.20
C ILE A 81 1.49 -3.01 -3.26
N ILE A 82 1.17 -3.68 -2.15
CA ILE A 82 1.08 -5.14 -2.11
C ILE A 82 -0.05 -5.61 -3.02
N ALA A 83 -1.24 -5.02 -2.93
CA ALA A 83 -2.38 -5.36 -3.76
C ALA A 83 -2.08 -5.15 -5.26
N GLN A 84 -1.39 -4.08 -5.63
CA GLN A 84 -0.99 -3.81 -7.01
C GLN A 84 0.00 -4.87 -7.53
N LYS A 85 0.97 -5.27 -6.71
CA LYS A 85 1.92 -6.34 -7.05
C LYS A 85 1.21 -7.67 -7.22
N GLU A 86 0.30 -8.02 -6.31
CA GLU A 86 -0.50 -9.24 -6.39
C GLU A 86 -1.39 -9.29 -7.63
N ALA A 87 -2.05 -8.17 -7.96
CA ALA A 87 -2.87 -8.07 -9.17
C ALA A 87 -2.03 -8.24 -10.44
N THR A 88 -0.84 -7.65 -10.48
CA THR A 88 0.09 -7.79 -11.61
C THR A 88 0.56 -9.24 -11.76
N GLU A 89 0.93 -9.87 -10.66
CA GLU A 89 1.43 -11.25 -10.67
C GLU A 89 0.32 -12.25 -10.98
N LYS A 90 -0.90 -12.01 -10.50
CA LYS A 90 -2.09 -12.77 -10.88
C LYS A 90 -2.34 -12.68 -12.38
N LYS A 91 -2.33 -11.48 -12.95
CA LYS A 91 -2.50 -11.27 -14.40
C LYS A 91 -1.41 -11.99 -15.21
N ARG A 92 -0.15 -11.95 -14.76
CA ARG A 92 0.95 -12.66 -15.41
C ARG A 92 0.74 -14.18 -15.38
N LYS A 93 0.31 -14.73 -14.24
CA LYS A 93 0.00 -16.16 -14.09
C LYS A 93 -1.19 -16.57 -14.97
N GLU A 94 -2.25 -15.77 -15.01
CA GLU A 94 -3.41 -16.02 -15.88
C GLU A 94 -3.02 -16.10 -17.35
N GLN A 95 -2.20 -15.14 -17.82
CA GLN A 95 -1.69 -15.16 -19.20
C GLN A 95 -0.84 -16.39 -19.51
N LEU A 96 0.04 -16.78 -18.59
CA LEU A 96 0.85 -17.99 -18.74
C LEU A 96 -0.04 -19.25 -18.81
N ILE A 97 -1.01 -19.38 -17.91
CA ILE A 97 -1.93 -20.52 -17.89
C ILE A 97 -2.73 -20.59 -19.18
N LEU A 98 -3.25 -19.47 -19.68
CA LEU A 98 -3.99 -19.42 -20.93
C LEU A 98 -3.14 -19.89 -22.12
N SER A 99 -1.89 -19.42 -22.22
CA SER A 99 -0.96 -19.86 -23.27
C SER A 99 -0.66 -21.36 -23.23
N LEU A 100 -0.56 -21.94 -22.02
CA LEU A 100 -0.32 -23.38 -21.85
C LEU A 100 -1.57 -24.21 -22.20
N ILE A 101 -2.76 -23.71 -21.89
CA ILE A 101 -4.01 -24.35 -22.29
C ILE A 101 -4.11 -24.38 -23.82
N GLU A 102 -3.86 -23.24 -24.47
CA GLU A 102 -3.87 -23.15 -25.94
C GLU A 102 -2.84 -24.07 -26.58
N ALA A 103 -1.61 -24.11 -26.04
CA ALA A 103 -0.58 -25.03 -26.51
C ALA A 103 -1.02 -26.50 -26.38
N LYS A 104 -1.61 -26.90 -25.24
CA LYS A 104 -2.12 -28.26 -25.03
C LYS A 104 -3.30 -28.61 -25.93
N GLN A 105 -4.20 -27.65 -26.17
CA GLN A 105 -5.31 -27.83 -27.11
C GLN A 105 -4.78 -28.05 -28.53
N ASN A 106 -3.80 -27.26 -28.96
CA ASN A 106 -3.14 -27.42 -30.24
C ASN A 106 -2.39 -28.74 -30.37
N GLU A 107 -1.67 -29.18 -29.32
CA GLU A 107 -1.04 -30.51 -29.29
C GLU A 107 -2.07 -31.63 -29.40
N LYS A 108 -3.19 -31.51 -28.67
CA LYS A 108 -4.28 -32.48 -28.76
C LYS A 108 -4.83 -32.56 -30.18
N LEU A 109 -5.12 -31.42 -30.81
CA LEU A 109 -5.59 -31.35 -32.20
C LEU A 109 -4.58 -31.95 -33.18
N ARG A 110 -3.27 -31.69 -32.98
CA ARG A 110 -2.20 -32.27 -33.80
C ARG A 110 -2.08 -33.79 -33.67
N ASN A 111 -2.46 -34.34 -32.52
CA ASN A 111 -2.42 -35.78 -32.25
C ASN A 111 -3.71 -36.52 -32.66
N MET A 112 -4.77 -35.80 -33.08
CA MET A 112 -6.01 -36.41 -33.58
C MET A 112 -5.84 -36.90 -35.02
N SER A 113 -6.63 -37.90 -35.41
CA SER A 113 -6.62 -38.44 -36.77
C SER A 113 -7.35 -37.52 -37.77
N GLU A 114 -7.05 -37.66 -39.06
CA GLU A 114 -7.67 -36.82 -40.11
C GLU A 114 -9.21 -36.96 -40.13
N GLU A 115 -9.74 -38.16 -39.88
CA GLU A 115 -11.18 -38.44 -39.88
C GLU A 115 -11.90 -37.76 -38.69
N GLU A 116 -11.27 -37.75 -37.52
CA GLU A 116 -11.78 -37.03 -36.34
C GLU A 116 -11.74 -35.51 -36.52
N LEU A 117 -10.68 -34.99 -37.16
CA LEU A 117 -10.54 -33.56 -37.48
C LEU A 117 -11.59 -33.10 -38.49
N ARG A 118 -11.89 -33.92 -39.52
CA ARG A 118 -12.98 -33.65 -40.48
C ARG A 118 -14.35 -33.66 -39.81
N THR A 119 -14.60 -34.61 -38.91
CA THR A 119 -15.85 -34.67 -38.14
C THR A 119 -16.04 -33.44 -37.25
N MET A 120 -14.97 -32.92 -36.64
CA MET A 120 -15.04 -31.66 -35.87
C MET A 120 -15.32 -30.45 -36.76
N LEU A 121 -14.78 -30.43 -38.00
CA LEU A 121 -15.03 -29.37 -38.98
C LEU A 121 -16.47 -29.38 -39.51
N ASP A 122 -17.06 -30.56 -39.71
CA ASP A 122 -18.44 -30.70 -40.20
C ASP A 122 -19.50 -30.39 -39.12
N ASN A 123 -19.12 -30.40 -37.83
CA ASN A 123 -19.98 -30.06 -36.69
C ASN A 123 -19.79 -28.62 -36.17
N LEU A 124 -19.02 -27.79 -36.88
CA LEU A 124 -18.88 -26.35 -36.64
C LEU A 124 -20.06 -25.57 -37.23
#